data_AF-A0A6N9R0Y8-F1
#
_entry.id   AF-A0A6N9R0Y8-F1
#
_cell.length_a   1.000
_cell.length_b   1.000
_cell.length_c   1.000
_cell.angle_alpha   90.00
_cell.angle_beta   90.00
_cell.angle_gamma   90.00
#
_symmetry.space_group_name_H-M   'P 1'
#
loop_
_entity.id
_entity.type
_entity.pdbx_description
1 polymer ?
#
loop_
_entity_poly.entity_id
_entity_poly.type
_entity_poly.pdbx_seq_one_letter_code
_entity_poly.pdbx_strand_id
1 'polypeptide(L)'
;MRNSDFEHYLLTNTDLNRRQIALKAGINPSTLTRQLNGDISASFDTVLALHRGVGLPLIPLLMHSGLITESEAKNAGRGVTAATDVELAREILRRAEQGRKAMSEPLDNVTQGPWETEIPQGAAARRNRKAKKGIEKDN
;
A
#
# COMPACT_ATOMS: atom_id res chain seq x y z
N MET A 1 -10.43 25.73 -7.59
CA MET A 1 -11.27 24.77 -6.85
C MET A 1 -11.90 25.49 -5.69
N ARG A 2 -13.17 25.21 -5.39
CA ARG A 2 -13.87 25.85 -4.27
C ARG A 2 -13.58 25.03 -3.02
N ASN A 3 -13.45 25.64 -1.84
CA ASN A 3 -13.22 24.88 -0.60
C ASN A 3 -14.36 23.89 -0.26
N SER A 4 -15.53 24.07 -0.89
CA SER A 4 -16.61 23.07 -0.91
C SER A 4 -16.17 21.69 -1.42
N ASP A 5 -15.22 21.64 -2.35
CA ASP A 5 -14.74 20.38 -2.94
C ASP A 5 -13.91 19.59 -1.91
N PHE A 6 -13.14 20.29 -1.08
CA PHE A 6 -12.34 19.67 -0.01
C PHE A 6 -13.21 19.12 1.09
N GLU A 7 -14.20 19.89 1.53
CA GLU A 7 -15.15 19.43 2.54
C GLU A 7 -15.96 18.23 2.03
N HIS A 8 -16.52 18.34 0.83
CA HIS A 8 -17.28 17.26 0.23
C HIS A 8 -16.47 15.97 0.18
N TYR A 9 -15.21 16.03 -0.27
CA TYR A 9 -14.32 14.87 -0.28
C TYR A 9 -14.16 14.23 1.11
N LEU A 10 -13.95 15.04 2.15
CA LEU A 10 -13.79 14.52 3.51
C LEU A 10 -15.07 13.86 4.04
N LEU A 11 -16.24 14.44 3.78
CA LEU A 11 -17.52 13.93 4.27
C LEU A 11 -18.05 12.73 3.46
N THR A 12 -17.74 12.62 2.17
CA THR A 12 -18.13 11.46 1.37
C THR A 12 -17.25 10.24 1.63
N ASN A 13 -15.98 10.46 1.96
CA ASN A 13 -15.01 9.38 2.17
C ASN A 13 -14.84 8.99 3.64
N THR A 14 -15.65 9.56 4.54
CA THR A 14 -15.67 9.22 5.96
C THR A 14 -17.10 9.26 6.48
N ASP A 15 -17.45 8.35 7.39
CA ASP A 15 -18.74 8.40 8.10
C ASP A 15 -18.72 9.39 9.30
N LEU A 16 -17.90 10.44 9.20
CA LEU A 16 -17.59 11.35 10.31
C LEU A 16 -18.05 12.77 9.99
N ASN A 17 -18.53 13.49 11.00
CA ASN A 17 -18.79 14.92 10.87
C ASN A 17 -17.49 15.75 10.98
N ARG A 18 -17.53 17.02 10.57
CA ARG A 18 -16.36 17.93 10.57
C ARG A 18 -15.58 17.92 11.89
N ARG A 19 -16.28 17.92 13.03
CA ARG A 19 -15.67 17.92 14.36
C ARG A 19 -14.97 16.59 14.65
N GLN A 20 -15.61 15.47 14.34
CA GLN A 20 -15.02 14.14 14.51
C GLN A 20 -13.77 13.96 13.64
N ILE A 21 -13.80 14.46 12.40
CA ILE A 21 -12.65 14.47 11.49
C ILE A 21 -11.49 15.26 12.10
N ALA A 22 -11.75 16.48 12.59
CA ALA A 22 -10.73 17.32 13.22
C ALA A 22 -10.09 16.62 14.43
N LEU A 23 -10.92 16.09 15.34
CA LEU A 23 -10.44 15.42 16.54
C LEU A 23 -9.64 14.16 16.21
N LYS A 24 -10.10 13.34 15.26
CA LYS A 24 -9.41 12.13 14.83
C LYS A 24 -8.07 12.44 14.13
N ALA A 25 -8.00 13.56 13.42
CA ALA A 25 -6.78 14.07 12.81
C ALA A 25 -5.85 14.78 13.80
N GLY A 26 -6.27 15.02 15.05
CA GLY A 26 -5.49 15.82 16.01
C GLY A 26 -5.42 17.32 15.66
N ILE A 27 -6.37 17.81 14.87
CA ILE A 27 -6.46 19.21 14.44
C ILE A 27 -7.50 19.93 15.32
N ASN A 28 -7.24 21.19 15.66
CA ASN A 28 -8.25 22.00 16.34
C ASN A 28 -9.50 22.15 15.44
N PRO A 29 -10.71 21.83 15.93
CA PRO A 29 -11.94 21.95 15.14
C PRO A 29 -12.18 23.33 14.53
N SER A 30 -11.77 24.41 15.19
CA SER A 30 -11.92 25.76 14.64
C SER A 30 -10.98 26.00 13.46
N THR A 31 -9.74 25.50 13.54
CA THR A 31 -8.77 25.56 12.44
C THR A 31 -9.28 24.80 11.22
N LEU A 32 -9.72 23.55 11.39
CA LEU A 32 -10.26 22.76 10.28
C LEU A 32 -11.51 23.45 9.70
N THR A 33 -12.41 23.95 10.53
CA THR A 33 -13.63 24.64 10.06
C THR A 33 -13.29 25.85 9.20
N ARG A 34 -12.34 26.69 9.63
CA ARG A 34 -11.88 27.85 8.84
C ARG A 34 -11.23 27.44 7.52
N GLN A 35 -10.49 26.32 7.52
CA GLN A 35 -9.92 25.75 6.30
C GLN A 35 -11.00 25.24 5.34
N LEU A 36 -12.04 24.59 5.83
CA LEU A 36 -13.14 24.09 5.00
C LEU A 36 -14.05 25.21 4.49
N ASN A 37 -14.21 26.29 5.26
CA ASN A 37 -15.03 27.42 4.85
C ASN A 37 -14.36 28.34 3.81
N GLY A 38 -13.04 28.23 3.59
CA GLY A 38 -12.33 29.16 2.71
C GLY A 38 -11.68 30.35 3.40
N ASP A 39 -11.82 30.46 4.73
CA ASP A 39 -11.25 31.58 5.49
C ASP A 39 -9.72 31.53 5.48
N ILE A 40 -9.14 30.33 5.45
CA ILE A 40 -7.70 30.08 5.33
C ILE A 40 -7.45 28.87 4.43
N SER A 41 -6.31 28.84 3.75
CA SER A 41 -5.90 27.67 2.96
C SER A 41 -5.52 26.51 3.86
N ALA A 42 -5.79 25.28 3.41
CA ALA A 42 -5.32 24.07 4.08
C ALA A 42 -3.79 23.96 3.92
N SER A 43 -3.10 23.75 5.03
CA SER A 43 -1.64 23.55 5.03
C SER A 43 -1.28 22.10 4.70
N PHE A 44 -0.03 21.86 4.28
CA PHE A 44 0.47 20.49 4.11
C PHE A 44 0.41 19.67 5.40
N ASP A 45 0.68 20.30 6.55
CA ASP A 45 0.59 19.65 7.86
C ASP A 45 -0.84 19.20 8.19
N THR A 46 -1.83 20.03 7.87
CA THR A 46 -3.25 19.65 7.98
C THR A 46 -3.53 18.40 7.15
N VAL A 47 -3.06 18.36 5.91
CA VAL A 47 -3.28 17.23 5.00
C VAL A 47 -2.59 15.96 5.52
N LEU A 48 -1.36 16.05 6.03
CA LEU A 48 -0.68 14.91 6.65
C LEU A 48 -1.39 14.42 7.90
N ALA A 49 -1.91 15.33 8.72
CA ALA A 49 -2.67 14.99 9.91
C ALA A 49 -3.99 14.26 9.56
N LEU A 50 -4.69 14.70 8.51
CA LEU A 50 -5.86 14.01 7.97
C LEU A 50 -5.51 12.64 7.41
N HIS A 51 -4.43 12.53 6.63
CA HIS A 51 -3.96 11.26 6.09
C HIS A 51 -3.67 10.25 7.20
N ARG A 52 -2.89 10.64 8.21
CA ARG A 52 -2.43 9.76 9.29
C ARG A 52 -3.53 9.44 10.31
N GLY A 53 -4.33 10.43 10.69
CA GLY A 53 -5.34 10.25 11.73
C GLY A 53 -6.63 9.63 11.20
N VAL A 54 -7.06 10.02 9.99
CA VAL A 54 -8.34 9.58 9.42
C VAL A 54 -8.17 8.38 8.48
N GLY A 55 -6.96 8.19 7.93
CA GLY A 55 -6.64 7.09 7.00
C GLY A 55 -6.97 7.40 5.54
N LEU A 56 -7.21 8.67 5.20
CA LEU A 56 -7.54 9.07 3.84
C LEU A 56 -6.31 9.06 2.92
N PRO A 57 -6.43 8.69 1.64
CA PRO A 57 -5.29 8.69 0.71
C PRO A 57 -4.67 10.08 0.53
N LEU A 58 -3.34 10.15 0.59
CA LEU A 58 -2.59 11.42 0.59
C LEU A 58 -2.75 12.23 -0.70
N ILE A 59 -2.61 11.60 -1.87
CA ILE A 59 -2.66 12.31 -3.16
C ILE A 59 -4.05 12.97 -3.39
N PRO A 60 -5.17 12.26 -3.20
CA PRO A 60 -6.49 12.89 -3.22
C PRO A 60 -6.65 14.04 -2.22
N LEU A 61 -6.13 13.93 -1.00
CA LEU A 61 -6.21 15.02 -0.03
C LEU A 61 -5.48 16.27 -0.52
N LEU A 62 -4.24 16.12 -1.03
CA LEU A 62 -3.45 17.23 -1.57
C LEU A 62 -4.14 17.90 -2.75
N MET A 63 -4.77 17.10 -3.62
CA MET A 63 -5.50 17.60 -4.77
C MET A 63 -6.73 18.39 -4.33
N HIS A 64 -7.61 17.79 -3.51
CA HIS A 64 -8.85 18.44 -3.07
C HIS A 64 -8.60 19.64 -2.15
N SER A 65 -7.49 19.65 -1.40
CA SER A 65 -7.06 20.80 -0.61
C SER A 65 -6.50 21.95 -1.46
N GLY A 66 -6.28 21.73 -2.76
CA GLY A 66 -5.71 22.70 -3.70
C GLY A 66 -4.19 22.89 -3.56
N LEU A 67 -3.48 22.00 -2.86
CA LEU A 67 -2.02 22.07 -2.73
C LEU A 67 -1.30 21.55 -3.98
N ILE A 68 -1.96 20.66 -4.72
CA ILE A 68 -1.53 20.21 -6.04
C ILE A 68 -2.72 20.26 -6.99
N THR A 69 -2.40 20.36 -8.27
CA THR A 69 -3.35 20.28 -9.37
C THR A 69 -3.67 18.82 -9.73
N GLU A 70 -4.77 18.62 -10.45
CA GLU A 70 -5.14 17.29 -10.95
C GLU A 70 -4.08 16.71 -11.92
N SER A 71 -3.41 17.56 -12.71
CA SER A 71 -2.34 17.13 -13.61
C SER A 71 -1.11 16.63 -12.85
N GLU A 72 -0.71 17.31 -11.77
CA GLU A 72 0.37 16.87 -10.87
C GLU A 72 0.01 15.56 -10.18
N ALA A 73 -1.22 15.43 -9.66
CA ALA A 73 -1.71 14.20 -9.04
C ALA A 73 -1.68 13.00 -10.02
N LYS A 74 -2.08 13.21 -11.28
CA LYS A 74 -2.02 12.19 -12.34
C LYS A 74 -0.59 11.74 -12.61
N ASN A 75 0.38 12.65 -12.57
CA ASN A 75 1.78 12.31 -12.83
C ASN A 75 2.45 11.57 -11.66
N ALA A 76 1.99 11.79 -10.42
CA ALA A 76 2.52 11.12 -9.23
C ALA A 76 2.20 9.60 -9.17
N GLY A 77 1.13 9.14 -9.85
CA GLY A 77 0.62 7.76 -9.76
C GLY A 77 0.82 6.89 -11.00
N ARG A 78 1.41 7.40 -12.09
CA ARG A 78 1.48 6.70 -13.39
C ARG A 78 2.35 5.43 -13.42
N GLY A 79 3.15 5.18 -12.38
CA GLY A 79 4.23 4.18 -12.47
C GLY A 79 3.80 2.73 -12.69
N VAL A 80 2.60 2.31 -12.25
CA VAL A 80 2.20 0.88 -12.32
C VAL A 80 0.77 0.68 -12.81
N THR A 81 -0.20 1.47 -12.33
CA THR A 81 -1.63 1.24 -12.63
C THR A 81 -2.06 1.69 -14.03
N ALA A 82 -1.26 2.52 -14.68
CA ALA A 82 -1.50 3.00 -16.05
C ALA A 82 -0.60 2.30 -17.08
N ALA A 83 0.27 1.39 -16.63
CA ALA A 83 1.16 0.65 -17.53
C ALA A 83 0.36 -0.43 -18.25
N THR A 84 0.53 -0.51 -19.57
CA THR A 84 0.11 -1.69 -20.33
C THR A 84 0.93 -2.91 -19.91
N ASP A 85 0.42 -4.11 -20.17
CA ASP A 85 1.17 -5.35 -19.91
C ASP A 85 2.55 -5.36 -20.60
N VAL A 86 2.65 -4.74 -21.78
CA VAL A 86 3.92 -4.61 -22.53
C VAL A 86 4.89 -3.67 -21.82
N GLU A 87 4.42 -2.52 -21.33
CA GLU A 87 5.24 -1.58 -20.57
C GLU A 87 5.68 -2.17 -19.23
N LEU A 88 4.80 -2.93 -18.57
CA LEU A 88 5.11 -3.65 -17.35
C LEU A 88 6.17 -4.73 -17.60
N ALA A 89 6.03 -5.54 -18.66
CA ALA A 89 7.01 -6.56 -19.03
C ALA A 89 8.38 -5.94 -19.34
N ARG A 90 8.42 -4.79 -20.02
CA ARG A 90 9.66 -4.03 -20.29
C ARG A 90 10.31 -3.52 -19.00
N GLU A 91 9.52 -3.02 -18.05
CA GLU A 91 10.04 -2.55 -16.77
C GLU A 91 10.57 -3.72 -15.92
N ILE A 92 9.90 -4.88 -15.93
CA ILE A 92 10.39 -6.10 -15.28
C ILE A 92 11.71 -6.55 -15.90
N LEU A 93 11.82 -6.57 -17.24
CA LEU A 93 13.05 -6.91 -17.94
C LEU A 93 14.17 -5.92 -17.60
N ARG A 94 13.90 -4.62 -17.67
CA ARG A 94 14.87 -3.56 -17.31
C ARG A 94 15.37 -3.72 -15.87
N ARG A 95 14.47 -4.06 -14.93
CA ARG A 95 14.86 -4.34 -13.53
C ARG A 95 15.67 -5.63 -13.40
N ALA A 96 15.38 -6.65 -14.20
CA ALA A 96 16.17 -7.88 -14.24
C ALA A 96 17.59 -7.60 -14.78
N GLU A 97 17.72 -6.79 -15.83
CA GLU A 97 19.00 -6.39 -16.41
C GLU A 97 19.84 -5.51 -15.48
N GLN A 98 19.19 -4.65 -14.69
CA GLN A 98 19.86 -3.81 -13.69
C GLN A 98 20.04 -4.49 -12.33
N GLY A 99 19.33 -5.59 -12.10
CA GLY A 99 19.39 -6.42 -10.90
C GLY A 99 20.59 -7.37 -10.90
N ARG A 100 20.74 -8.12 -9.80
CA ARG A 100 21.84 -9.09 -9.55
C ARG A 100 22.25 -9.86 -10.82
N LYS A 101 23.57 -9.95 -11.07
CA LYS A 101 24.21 -10.76 -12.13
C LYS A 101 23.63 -12.16 -12.35
N ALA A 102 23.06 -12.78 -11.31
CA ALA A 102 22.46 -14.12 -11.38
C ALA A 102 21.23 -14.20 -12.31
N MET A 103 20.56 -13.09 -12.66
CA MET A 103 19.41 -13.09 -13.58
C MET A 103 19.80 -13.07 -15.05
N SER A 104 21.06 -12.79 -15.38
CA SER A 104 21.59 -12.79 -16.75
C SER A 104 22.42 -14.04 -17.07
N GLU A 105 22.51 -14.98 -16.13
CA GLU A 105 23.14 -16.28 -16.37
C GLU A 105 22.13 -17.28 -16.97
N PRO A 106 22.60 -18.21 -17.82
CA PRO A 106 21.80 -19.31 -18.32
C PRO A 106 21.06 -20.07 -17.20
N LEU A 107 19.80 -20.47 -17.44
CA LEU A 107 18.90 -21.05 -16.43
C LEU A 107 19.42 -22.35 -15.80
N ASP A 108 20.34 -23.03 -16.48
CA ASP A 108 21.07 -24.22 -16.02
C ASP A 108 22.13 -23.91 -14.93
N ASN A 109 22.43 -22.65 -14.67
CA ASN A 109 23.35 -22.16 -13.63
C ASN A 109 22.62 -21.56 -12.41
N VAL A 110 21.30 -21.66 -12.32
CA VAL A 110 20.59 -21.12 -11.14
C VAL A 110 20.87 -22.01 -9.93
N THR A 111 21.92 -21.66 -9.16
CA THR A 111 22.08 -22.17 -7.80
C THR A 111 20.90 -21.61 -7.00
N GLN A 112 19.94 -22.49 -6.72
CA GLN A 112 18.73 -22.32 -5.92
C GLN A 112 18.67 -21.01 -5.12
N GLY A 113 17.68 -20.17 -5.43
CA GLY A 113 17.44 -18.93 -4.71
C GLY A 113 17.05 -19.21 -3.24
N PRO A 114 17.25 -18.24 -2.32
CA PRO A 114 17.03 -18.42 -0.88
C PRO A 114 15.57 -18.70 -0.48
N TRP A 115 14.63 -18.71 -1.43
CA TRP A 115 13.22 -19.01 -1.22
C TRP A 115 12.90 -20.52 -1.24
N GLU A 116 13.86 -21.38 -1.58
CA GLU A 116 13.80 -22.83 -1.37
C GLU A 116 14.32 -23.23 0.02
N THR A 117 13.90 -22.48 1.05
CA THR A 117 14.10 -22.96 2.42
C THR A 117 13.11 -24.10 2.64
N GLU A 118 13.61 -25.32 2.46
CA GLU A 118 13.13 -26.58 3.03
C GLU A 118 11.62 -26.67 3.24
N ILE A 119 10.89 -27.31 2.30
CA ILE A 119 9.68 -28.02 2.69
C ILE A 119 10.12 -28.99 3.79
N PRO A 120 9.65 -28.85 5.05
CA PRO A 120 10.15 -29.71 6.12
C PRO A 120 9.75 -31.14 5.76
N GLN A 121 10.74 -31.99 5.48
CA GLN A 121 10.56 -33.42 5.18
C GLN A 121 9.95 -34.22 6.36
N GLY A 122 9.53 -33.56 7.44
CA GLY A 122 8.97 -34.17 8.64
C GLY A 122 7.46 -34.45 8.62
N ALA A 123 6.68 -33.93 7.67
CA ALA A 123 5.22 -34.11 7.67
C ALA A 123 4.76 -35.51 7.20
N ALA A 124 5.52 -36.17 6.32
CA ALA A 124 5.18 -37.49 5.81
C ALA A 124 5.61 -38.65 6.75
N ALA A 125 6.66 -38.45 7.56
CA ALA A 125 7.24 -39.52 8.38
C ALA A 125 6.42 -39.89 9.64
N ARG A 126 5.44 -39.07 10.05
CA ARG A 126 4.66 -39.32 11.28
C ARG A 126 3.57 -40.39 11.13
N ARG A 127 3.12 -40.71 9.91
CA ARG A 127 2.07 -41.72 9.72
C ARG A 127 2.57 -43.17 9.81
N ASN A 128 3.81 -43.45 9.43
CA ASN A 128 4.32 -44.84 9.43
C ASN A 128 4.90 -45.32 10.77
N ARG A 129 5.11 -44.44 11.76
CA ARG A 129 5.64 -44.86 13.08
C ARG A 129 4.57 -45.43 14.02
N LYS A 130 3.29 -45.06 13.84
CA LYS A 130 2.18 -45.64 14.63
C LYS A 130 1.72 -47.01 14.14
N ALA A 131 1.94 -47.33 12.85
CA ALA A 131 1.60 -48.65 12.31
C ALA A 131 2.57 -49.75 12.75
N LYS A 132 3.87 -49.44 12.92
CA LYS A 132 4.87 -50.45 13.31
C LYS A 132 4.90 -50.80 14.80
N LYS A 133 4.41 -49.92 15.69
CA LYS A 133 4.38 -50.15 17.16
C LYS A 133 3.17 -50.95 17.66
N GLY A 134 2.22 -51.29 16.79
CA GLY A 134 1.02 -52.06 17.15
C GLY A 134 1.08 -53.55 16.83
N ILE A 135 2.11 -54.02 16.11
CA ILE A 135 2.20 -55.42 15.65
C ILE A 135 3.19 -56.24 16.51
N GLU A 136 4.05 -55.60 17.30
CA GLU A 136 5.12 -56.25 18.07
C GLU A 136 4.77 -56.41 19.56
N LYS A 137 3.49 -56.66 19.89
CA LYS A 137 3.02 -56.88 21.27
C LYS A 137 2.22 -58.15 21.51
N ASP A 138 2.12 -59.03 20.53
CA ASP A 138 1.56 -60.38 20.70
C ASP A 138 2.55 -61.41 20.16
N ASN A 139 3.53 -61.77 20.99
CA ASN A 139 4.18 -63.09 20.99
C ASN A 139 4.83 -63.34 22.35
#